data_AF-A0A7S0NL15-F1
#
_entry.id   AF-A0A7S0NL15-F1
#
_cell.length_a   1.000
_cell.length_b   1.000
_cell.length_c   1.000
_cell.angle_alpha   90.00
_cell.angle_beta   90.00
_cell.angle_gamma   90.00
#
_symmetry.space_group_name_H-M   'P 1'
#
loop_
_entity.id
_entity.type
_entity.pdbx_description
1 polymer ?
#
loop_
_entity_poly.entity_id
_entity_poly.type
_entity_poly.pdbx_seq_one_letter_code
_entity_poly.pdbx_strand_id
1 'polypeptide(L)'
;PPPPPGAPPPPGHHGGSPGSQPGSRPGSHAPSPPPASPSVIGNVFVQQYYSIMAATLDELYKFYNNGSTLHVCGPGAPPVPGVDVGADQTVRTQAGIHARFQQLGYRGKRCEVATVDSSHSIGGSVVVMVTGAIVGGDDRRSFTQTFVLAPQEGGYYVLNDIVRFLDAGPAPPPAPRAAPSPQVNVAAPEPPAAPPPPAASAAAVILEQIGAKKPEKKETEAKETEAKETEAKE
;
A
#
# COMPACT_ATOMS: atom_id res chain seq x y z
N PRO A 1 45.56 -26.38 -9.61
CA PRO A 1 46.16 -27.50 -8.84
C PRO A 1 45.45 -27.59 -7.48
N PRO A 2 44.90 -28.75 -7.08
CA PRO A 2 44.28 -28.92 -5.77
C PRO A 2 45.34 -29.10 -4.65
N PRO A 3 45.02 -28.79 -3.38
CA PRO A 3 45.94 -29.01 -2.26
C PRO A 3 45.93 -30.47 -1.81
N PRO A 4 47.08 -31.04 -1.36
CA PRO A 4 47.08 -32.35 -0.72
C PRO A 4 46.72 -32.30 0.78
N PRO A 5 46.16 -33.39 1.33
CA PRO A 5 45.54 -33.47 2.65
C PRO A 5 46.50 -33.98 3.74
N GLY A 6 46.18 -33.73 5.02
CA GLY A 6 46.68 -34.54 6.13
C GLY A 6 46.98 -33.80 7.44
N ALA A 7 46.09 -33.96 8.41
CA ALA A 7 46.31 -33.78 9.86
C ALA A 7 45.62 -34.95 10.59
N PRO A 8 45.73 -35.18 11.92
CA PRO A 8 46.81 -35.07 12.94
C PRO A 8 46.97 -36.45 13.69
N PRO A 9 47.53 -36.65 14.93
CA PRO A 9 47.02 -36.18 16.26
C PRO A 9 48.12 -36.09 17.39
N PRO A 10 47.84 -36.05 18.73
CA PRO A 10 46.70 -35.56 19.53
C PRO A 10 47.10 -34.44 20.55
N PRO A 11 46.13 -33.82 21.26
CA PRO A 11 46.39 -32.80 22.28
C PRO A 11 46.79 -33.40 23.65
N GLY A 12 47.80 -32.79 24.27
CA GLY A 12 48.20 -33.05 25.65
C GLY A 12 47.18 -32.56 26.68
N HIS A 13 46.95 -33.39 27.69
CA HIS A 13 46.07 -33.14 28.83
C HIS A 13 46.78 -32.36 29.95
N HIS A 14 46.29 -31.17 30.28
CA HIS A 14 46.33 -30.56 31.62
C HIS A 14 45.04 -29.73 31.71
N GLY A 15 44.09 -29.90 32.64
CA GLY A 15 44.23 -30.24 34.05
C GLY A 15 44.12 -28.95 34.88
N GLY A 16 42.92 -28.40 35.07
CA GLY A 16 42.68 -27.19 35.89
C GLY A 16 41.19 -26.87 36.09
N SER A 17 40.77 -26.89 37.35
CA SER A 17 39.41 -26.83 37.92
C SER A 17 38.54 -25.59 37.59
N PRO A 18 37.19 -25.68 37.82
CA PRO A 18 36.23 -24.65 37.42
C PRO A 18 36.12 -23.51 38.43
N GLY A 19 36.23 -22.27 37.93
CA GLY A 19 35.83 -21.07 38.65
C GLY A 19 34.36 -20.77 38.38
N SER A 20 33.52 -20.89 39.41
CA SER A 20 32.11 -20.50 39.40
C SER A 20 31.95 -18.99 39.19
N GLN A 21 31.43 -18.57 38.04
CA GLN A 21 30.85 -17.23 37.85
C GLN A 21 29.31 -17.33 37.92
N PRO A 22 28.63 -16.37 38.58
CA PRO A 22 27.18 -16.39 38.73
C PRO A 22 26.49 -16.12 37.39
N GLY A 23 25.48 -16.93 37.10
CA GLY A 23 24.76 -16.94 35.84
C GLY A 23 24.05 -15.62 35.53
N SER A 24 24.51 -14.96 34.48
CA SER A 24 23.69 -14.02 33.72
C SER A 24 22.58 -14.81 33.03
N ARG A 25 21.33 -14.64 33.47
CA ARG A 25 20.15 -15.17 32.76
C ARG A 25 20.23 -14.72 31.30
N PRO A 26 20.13 -15.62 30.31
CA PRO A 26 19.88 -15.18 28.94
C PRO A 26 18.49 -14.53 28.95
N GLY A 27 18.47 -13.22 28.71
CA GLY A 27 17.23 -12.49 28.47
C GLY A 27 16.50 -13.17 27.32
N SER A 28 15.25 -13.55 27.55
CA SER A 28 14.36 -14.04 26.51
C SER A 28 14.11 -12.89 25.52
N HIS A 29 15.00 -12.72 24.54
CA HIS A 29 14.64 -12.07 23.30
C HIS A 29 13.66 -13.01 22.61
N ALA A 30 12.37 -12.75 22.80
CA ALA A 30 11.36 -13.33 21.93
C ALA A 30 11.75 -12.96 20.50
N PRO A 31 11.82 -13.93 19.56
CA PRO A 31 12.10 -13.60 18.18
C PRO A 31 11.01 -12.66 17.69
N SER A 32 11.42 -11.51 17.15
CA SER A 32 10.53 -10.59 16.43
C SER A 32 9.73 -11.39 15.40
N PRO A 33 8.41 -11.17 15.26
CA PRO A 33 7.62 -11.88 14.26
C PRO A 33 8.26 -11.70 12.87
N PRO A 34 8.24 -12.74 12.02
CA PRO A 34 8.81 -12.65 10.69
C PRO A 34 8.14 -11.52 9.90
N PRO A 35 8.87 -10.87 8.98
CA PRO A 35 8.28 -9.84 8.12
C PRO A 35 7.05 -10.40 7.40
N ALA A 36 5.96 -9.63 7.36
CA ALA A 36 4.75 -10.04 6.66
C ALA A 36 5.06 -10.35 5.19
N SER A 37 4.39 -11.34 4.61
CA SER A 37 4.60 -11.67 3.19
C SER A 37 4.11 -10.54 2.28
N PRO A 38 4.67 -10.38 1.06
CA PRO A 38 4.23 -9.35 0.11
C PRO A 38 2.75 -9.43 -0.20
N SER A 39 2.21 -10.64 -0.32
CA SER A 39 0.78 -10.86 -0.57
C SER A 39 -0.08 -10.35 0.57
N VAL A 40 0.34 -10.53 1.83
CA VAL A 40 -0.40 -9.99 2.98
C VAL A 40 -0.31 -8.47 2.99
N ILE A 41 0.89 -7.91 2.79
CA ILE A 41 1.12 -6.46 2.75
C ILE A 41 0.27 -5.82 1.64
N GLY A 42 0.32 -6.36 0.42
CA GLY A 42 -0.40 -5.83 -0.73
C GLY A 42 -1.92 -5.90 -0.57
N ASN A 43 -2.46 -7.03 -0.08
CA ASN A 43 -3.90 -7.16 0.15
C ASN A 43 -4.42 -6.17 1.21
N VAL A 44 -3.71 -6.05 2.35
CA VAL A 44 -4.10 -5.10 3.41
C VAL A 44 -4.00 -3.67 2.90
N PHE A 45 -2.91 -3.31 2.20
CA PHE A 45 -2.73 -2.00 1.59
C PHE A 45 -3.86 -1.67 0.62
N VAL A 46 -4.18 -2.56 -0.32
CA VAL A 46 -5.22 -2.34 -1.34
C VAL A 46 -6.59 -2.13 -0.71
N GLN A 47 -6.95 -2.94 0.29
CA GLN A 47 -8.21 -2.79 1.00
C GLN A 47 -8.30 -1.42 1.68
N GLN A 48 -7.25 -1.03 2.41
CA GLN A 48 -7.23 0.25 3.12
C GLN A 48 -7.21 1.43 2.16
N TYR A 49 -6.39 1.37 1.10
CA TYR A 49 -6.23 2.42 0.10
C TYR A 49 -7.56 2.75 -0.58
N TYR A 50 -8.25 1.75 -1.14
CA TYR A 50 -9.52 2.00 -1.83
C TYR A 50 -10.69 2.24 -0.89
N SER A 51 -10.65 1.73 0.36
CA SER A 51 -11.61 2.12 1.39
C SER A 51 -11.50 3.60 1.73
N ILE A 52 -10.28 4.10 1.92
CA ILE A 52 -10.02 5.53 2.18
C ILE A 52 -10.37 6.38 0.95
N MET A 53 -10.03 5.92 -0.26
CA MET A 53 -10.42 6.60 -1.50
C MET A 53 -11.94 6.82 -1.58
N ALA A 54 -12.73 5.81 -1.21
CA ALA A 54 -14.19 5.88 -1.27
C ALA A 54 -14.82 6.67 -0.12
N ALA A 55 -14.31 6.51 1.11
CA ALA A 55 -14.92 7.08 2.32
C ALA A 55 -14.37 8.47 2.68
N THR A 56 -13.06 8.66 2.59
CA THR A 56 -12.35 9.84 3.10
C THR A 56 -11.24 10.23 2.13
N LEU A 57 -11.59 10.60 0.90
CA LEU A 57 -10.63 10.90 -0.18
C LEU A 57 -9.58 11.95 0.23
N ASP A 58 -9.97 12.93 1.04
CA ASP A 58 -9.09 13.98 1.55
C ASP A 58 -7.99 13.45 2.48
N GLU A 59 -8.04 12.19 2.91
CA GLU A 59 -7.03 11.53 3.73
C GLU A 59 -6.10 10.62 2.91
N LEU A 60 -6.45 10.31 1.66
CA LEU A 60 -5.73 9.34 0.82
C LEU A 60 -4.27 9.73 0.58
N TYR A 61 -3.98 11.03 0.51
CA TYR A 61 -2.63 11.53 0.30
C TYR A 61 -1.66 11.15 1.43
N LYS A 62 -2.16 10.75 2.61
CA LYS A 62 -1.34 10.37 3.77
C LYS A 62 -0.59 9.06 3.59
N PHE A 63 -0.93 8.26 2.58
CA PHE A 63 -0.11 7.13 2.15
C PHE A 63 1.19 7.55 1.46
N TYR A 64 1.33 8.81 1.06
CA TYR A 64 2.44 9.33 0.27
C TYR A 64 3.29 10.30 1.09
N ASN A 65 4.55 10.46 0.70
CA ASN A 65 5.49 11.40 1.29
C ASN A 65 5.99 12.40 0.22
N ASN A 66 6.87 13.34 0.61
CA ASN A 66 7.39 14.34 -0.33
C ASN A 66 8.27 13.76 -1.45
N GLY A 67 8.86 12.57 -1.23
CA GLY A 67 9.59 11.83 -2.26
C GLY A 67 8.70 11.01 -3.20
N SER A 68 7.38 10.97 -2.98
CA SER A 68 6.48 10.13 -3.74
C SER A 68 6.12 10.70 -5.11
N THR A 69 5.77 9.81 -6.04
CA THR A 69 5.32 10.16 -7.38
C THR A 69 3.98 9.50 -7.74
N LEU A 70 3.12 10.24 -8.43
CA LEU A 70 1.87 9.75 -9.01
C LEU A 70 1.86 10.03 -10.50
N HIS A 71 1.66 9.00 -11.32
CA HIS A 71 1.49 9.11 -12.76
C HIS A 71 0.14 8.53 -13.17
N VAL A 72 -0.75 9.36 -13.72
CA VAL A 72 -2.07 8.92 -14.19
C VAL A 72 -2.12 9.09 -15.69
N CYS A 73 -2.30 7.99 -16.40
CA CYS A 73 -2.33 7.95 -17.86
C CYS A 73 -3.48 7.09 -18.40
N GLY A 74 -3.58 7.03 -19.72
CA GLY A 74 -4.65 6.33 -20.43
C GLY A 74 -5.81 7.26 -20.80
N PRO A 75 -6.83 6.71 -21.48
CA PRO A 75 -7.95 7.49 -21.97
C PRO A 75 -8.74 8.15 -20.84
N GLY A 76 -9.20 9.39 -21.07
CA GLY A 76 -10.01 10.13 -20.10
C GLY A 76 -9.28 10.57 -18.82
N ALA A 77 -7.96 10.34 -18.72
CA ALA A 77 -7.15 10.95 -17.68
C ALA A 77 -7.02 12.46 -17.96
N PRO A 78 -7.48 13.35 -17.05
CA PRO A 78 -7.32 14.80 -17.26
C PRO A 78 -5.82 15.14 -17.25
N PRO A 79 -5.32 16.10 -18.05
CA PRO A 79 -3.93 16.54 -17.97
C PRO A 79 -3.62 17.16 -16.61
N VAL A 80 -2.35 17.22 -16.23
CA VAL A 80 -1.93 17.95 -15.03
C VAL A 80 -2.07 19.46 -15.30
N PRO A 81 -2.80 20.23 -14.46
CA PRO A 81 -2.95 21.67 -14.68
C PRO A 81 -1.60 22.39 -14.73
N GLY A 82 -1.44 23.25 -15.74
CA GLY A 82 -0.20 24.00 -15.96
C GLY A 82 0.94 23.20 -16.57
N VAL A 83 0.72 21.94 -16.95
CA VAL A 83 1.69 21.09 -17.66
C VAL A 83 1.17 20.79 -19.06
N ASP A 84 2.02 20.96 -20.07
CA ASP A 84 1.69 20.63 -21.45
C ASP A 84 1.36 19.15 -21.61
N VAL A 85 0.35 18.82 -22.42
CA VAL A 85 -0.14 17.43 -22.61
C VAL A 85 0.96 16.47 -23.09
N GLY A 86 1.96 16.97 -23.84
CA GLY A 86 3.10 16.19 -24.33
C GLY A 86 4.28 16.08 -23.36
N ALA A 87 4.23 16.76 -22.22
CA ALA A 87 5.29 16.74 -21.20
C ALA A 87 5.03 15.66 -20.13
N ASP A 88 5.98 15.49 -19.21
CA ASP A 88 5.86 14.56 -18.08
C ASP A 88 4.65 14.89 -17.20
N GLN A 89 3.62 14.05 -17.26
CA GLN A 89 2.39 14.18 -16.45
C GLN A 89 2.56 13.64 -15.02
N THR A 90 3.78 13.34 -14.58
CA THR A 90 4.05 12.83 -13.24
C THR A 90 3.95 13.94 -12.20
N VAL A 91 3.03 13.75 -11.26
CA VAL A 91 2.87 14.61 -10.09
C VAL A 91 3.82 14.13 -8.99
N ARG A 92 4.44 15.08 -8.29
CA ARG A 92 5.42 14.82 -7.21
C ARG A 92 4.96 15.49 -5.93
N THR A 93 5.53 15.04 -4.82
CA THR A 93 5.25 15.51 -3.46
C THR A 93 3.86 15.14 -2.94
N GLN A 94 3.75 15.04 -1.62
CA GLN A 94 2.50 14.71 -0.96
C GLN A 94 1.40 15.75 -1.26
N ALA A 95 1.75 17.04 -1.22
CA ALA A 95 0.81 18.12 -1.50
C ALA A 95 0.32 18.14 -2.96
N GLY A 96 1.24 17.92 -3.92
CA GLY A 96 0.89 17.82 -5.34
C GLY A 96 -0.04 16.65 -5.61
N ILE A 97 0.24 15.49 -5.01
CA ILE A 97 -0.60 14.29 -5.11
C ILE A 97 -1.99 14.52 -4.52
N HIS A 98 -2.08 15.19 -3.36
CA HIS A 98 -3.37 15.57 -2.79
C HIS A 98 -4.17 16.45 -3.76
N ALA A 99 -3.58 17.54 -4.27
CA ALA A 99 -4.24 18.40 -5.24
C ALA A 99 -4.68 17.62 -6.50
N ARG A 100 -3.88 16.62 -6.92
CA ARG A 100 -4.21 15.76 -8.05
C ARG A 100 -5.43 14.89 -7.80
N PHE A 101 -5.58 14.26 -6.63
CA PHE A 101 -6.77 13.44 -6.33
C PHE A 101 -8.08 14.23 -6.41
N GLN A 102 -8.05 15.53 -6.08
CA GLN A 102 -9.21 16.40 -6.20
C GLN A 102 -9.67 16.59 -7.66
N GLN A 103 -8.77 16.39 -8.63
CA GLN A 103 -9.03 16.60 -10.06
C GLN A 103 -9.43 15.31 -10.80
N LEU A 104 -9.15 14.14 -10.22
CA LEU A 104 -9.39 12.84 -10.88
C LEU A 104 -10.85 12.38 -10.83
N GLY A 105 -11.71 13.09 -10.10
CA GLY A 105 -13.13 12.78 -9.98
C GLY A 105 -13.40 11.49 -9.22
N TYR A 106 -12.63 11.21 -8.16
CA TYR A 106 -12.84 10.03 -7.30
C TYR A 106 -13.95 10.20 -6.26
N ARG A 107 -14.39 11.45 -5.98
CA ARG A 107 -15.46 11.71 -5.01
C ARG A 107 -16.74 10.95 -5.37
N GLY A 108 -17.28 10.22 -4.39
CA GLY A 108 -18.50 9.43 -4.55
C GLY A 108 -18.33 8.16 -5.41
N LYS A 109 -17.10 7.82 -5.80
CA LYS A 109 -16.78 6.58 -6.53
C LYS A 109 -16.19 5.53 -5.60
N ARG A 110 -16.35 4.26 -5.97
CA ARG A 110 -15.73 3.12 -5.29
C ARG A 110 -14.87 2.34 -6.27
N CYS A 111 -13.92 1.56 -5.75
CA CYS A 111 -13.15 0.63 -6.55
C CYS A 111 -13.74 -0.79 -6.45
N GLU A 112 -13.91 -1.45 -7.59
CA GLU A 112 -14.12 -2.89 -7.69
C GLU A 112 -12.78 -3.53 -8.07
N VAL A 113 -12.09 -4.10 -7.08
CA VAL A 113 -10.80 -4.78 -7.29
C VAL A 113 -11.05 -6.15 -7.92
N ALA A 114 -10.36 -6.44 -9.02
CA ALA A 114 -10.43 -7.73 -9.70
C ALA A 114 -9.26 -8.64 -9.33
N THR A 115 -8.03 -8.13 -9.38
CA THR A 115 -6.84 -8.88 -8.95
C THR A 115 -5.90 -7.99 -8.14
N VAL A 116 -5.16 -8.63 -7.24
CA VAL A 116 -4.05 -8.04 -6.50
C VAL A 116 -2.89 -9.02 -6.54
N ASP A 117 -1.80 -8.59 -7.17
CA ASP A 117 -0.56 -9.34 -7.23
C ASP A 117 0.52 -8.55 -6.49
N SER A 118 1.37 -9.22 -5.73
CA SER A 118 2.39 -8.54 -4.93
C SER A 118 3.68 -9.35 -4.84
N SER A 119 4.81 -8.66 -4.95
CA SER A 119 6.15 -9.26 -4.89
C SER A 119 7.10 -8.36 -4.12
N HIS A 120 8.10 -8.97 -3.48
CA HIS A 120 9.25 -8.22 -2.97
C HIS A 120 9.99 -7.53 -4.11
N SER A 121 10.62 -6.41 -3.77
CA SER A 121 11.50 -5.64 -4.62
C SER A 121 12.72 -5.16 -3.81
N ILE A 122 13.58 -4.38 -4.46
CA ILE A 122 14.83 -3.89 -3.88
C ILE A 122 14.60 -3.04 -2.62
N GLY A 123 15.53 -3.13 -1.68
CA GLY A 123 15.52 -2.32 -0.46
C GLY A 123 14.36 -2.62 0.50
N GLY A 124 13.80 -3.84 0.48
CA GLY A 124 12.65 -4.21 1.31
C GLY A 124 11.32 -3.65 0.83
N SER A 125 11.30 -3.04 -0.37
CA SER A 125 10.08 -2.53 -0.98
C SER A 125 9.18 -3.67 -1.45
N VAL A 126 7.89 -3.39 -1.61
CA VAL A 126 6.90 -4.30 -2.19
C VAL A 126 6.29 -3.66 -3.42
N VAL A 127 6.32 -4.37 -4.54
CA VAL A 127 5.57 -3.96 -5.74
C VAL A 127 4.19 -4.60 -5.66
N VAL A 128 3.15 -3.80 -5.83
CA VAL A 128 1.75 -4.23 -5.84
C VAL A 128 1.15 -3.86 -7.18
N MET A 129 0.58 -4.82 -7.90
CA MET A 129 -0.17 -4.58 -9.12
C MET A 129 -1.64 -4.89 -8.87
N VAL A 130 -2.50 -3.96 -9.26
CA VAL A 130 -3.94 -4.04 -9.10
C VAL A 130 -4.58 -3.94 -10.47
N THR A 131 -5.54 -4.82 -10.73
CA THR A 131 -6.51 -4.62 -11.82
C THR A 131 -7.89 -4.44 -11.23
N GLY A 132 -8.71 -3.59 -11.85
CA GLY A 132 -10.04 -3.32 -11.33
C GLY A 132 -10.78 -2.27 -12.14
N ALA A 133 -11.85 -1.75 -11.55
CA ALA A 133 -12.62 -0.65 -12.10
C ALA A 133 -13.02 0.37 -11.05
N ILE A 134 -12.92 1.66 -11.39
CA ILE A 134 -13.53 2.73 -10.60
C ILE A 134 -14.97 2.90 -11.09
N VAL A 135 -15.94 2.77 -10.18
CA VAL A 135 -17.37 2.81 -10.48
C VAL A 135 -18.08 3.89 -9.65
N GLY A 136 -19.05 4.58 -10.26
CA GLY A 136 -19.91 5.55 -9.59
C GLY A 136 -21.05 6.02 -10.49
N GLY A 137 -22.30 5.87 -10.04
CA GLY A 137 -23.48 6.05 -10.90
C GLY A 137 -23.41 5.10 -12.09
N ASP A 138 -23.56 5.66 -13.30
CA ASP A 138 -23.46 4.92 -14.57
C ASP A 138 -22.03 4.91 -15.16
N ASP A 139 -21.06 5.54 -14.49
CA ASP A 139 -19.66 5.55 -14.92
C ASP A 139 -18.90 4.34 -14.36
N ARG A 140 -18.21 3.63 -15.26
CA ARG A 140 -17.30 2.51 -14.93
C ARG A 140 -16.08 2.62 -15.81
N ARG A 141 -14.91 2.75 -15.18
CA ARG A 141 -13.62 2.84 -15.88
C ARG A 141 -12.68 1.78 -15.38
N SER A 142 -12.32 0.85 -16.26
CA SER A 142 -11.32 -0.19 -15.96
C SER A 142 -9.92 0.43 -15.90
N PHE A 143 -9.09 -0.09 -15.01
CA PHE A 143 -7.72 0.37 -14.85
C PHE A 143 -6.76 -0.77 -14.51
N THR A 144 -5.48 -0.52 -14.76
CA THR A 144 -4.37 -1.19 -14.07
C THR A 144 -3.62 -0.16 -13.25
N GLN A 145 -3.21 -0.53 -12.04
CA GLN A 145 -2.47 0.34 -11.14
C GLN A 145 -1.30 -0.40 -10.52
N THR A 146 -0.13 0.21 -10.56
CA THR A 146 1.09 -0.35 -9.96
C THR A 146 1.57 0.58 -8.87
N PHE A 147 1.75 0.03 -7.68
CA PHE A 147 2.35 0.71 -6.54
C PHE A 147 3.72 0.14 -6.25
N VAL A 148 4.64 1.01 -5.85
CA VAL A 148 5.86 0.65 -5.13
C VAL A 148 5.71 1.13 -3.70
N LEU A 149 5.61 0.19 -2.76
CA LEU A 149 5.56 0.45 -1.33
C LEU A 149 6.97 0.40 -0.77
N ALA A 150 7.44 1.50 -0.19
CA ALA A 150 8.75 1.58 0.46
C ALA A 150 8.60 1.49 1.98
N PRO A 151 9.52 0.81 2.68
CA PRO A 151 9.47 0.68 4.14
C PRO A 151 9.65 2.03 4.84
N GLN A 152 8.97 2.21 5.96
CA GLN A 152 9.12 3.32 6.90
C GLN A 152 8.94 2.84 8.34
N GLU A 153 9.12 3.73 9.31
CA GLU A 153 8.88 3.40 10.72
C GLU A 153 7.44 2.91 10.91
N GLY A 154 7.27 1.68 11.40
CA GLY A 154 5.97 1.08 11.67
C GLY A 154 5.14 0.65 10.45
N GLY A 155 5.67 0.69 9.22
CA GLY A 155 4.92 0.22 8.05
C GLY A 155 5.51 0.58 6.70
N TYR A 156 4.64 0.91 5.75
CA TYR A 156 5.00 1.26 4.36
C TYR A 156 4.35 2.58 3.95
N TYR A 157 4.99 3.29 3.02
CA TYR A 157 4.39 4.40 2.28
C TYR A 157 4.47 4.11 0.78
N VAL A 158 3.63 4.78 -0.01
CA VAL A 158 3.63 4.70 -1.46
C VAL A 158 4.75 5.58 -2.01
N LEU A 159 5.82 4.97 -2.51
CA LEU A 159 6.91 5.66 -3.19
C LEU A 159 6.51 6.03 -4.62
N ASN A 160 5.90 5.09 -5.35
CA ASN A 160 5.48 5.30 -6.72
C ASN A 160 4.09 4.72 -6.93
N ASP A 161 3.25 5.44 -7.67
CA ASP A 161 1.90 5.06 -8.04
C ASP A 161 1.67 5.39 -9.51
N ILE A 162 1.41 4.36 -10.30
CA ILE A 162 1.14 4.49 -11.74
C ILE A 162 -0.23 3.92 -12.02
N VAL A 163 -1.17 4.77 -12.43
CA VAL A 163 -2.51 4.39 -12.85
C VAL A 163 -2.60 4.48 -14.37
N ARG A 164 -3.11 3.44 -15.01
CA ARG A 164 -3.50 3.45 -16.42
C ARG A 164 -4.97 3.09 -16.55
N PHE A 165 -5.79 4.05 -16.98
CA PHE A 165 -7.15 3.75 -17.42
C PHE A 165 -7.12 3.05 -18.77
N LEU A 166 -8.03 2.09 -18.96
CA LEU A 166 -8.10 1.25 -20.16
C LEU A 166 -9.23 1.67 -21.10
N ASP A 167 -10.30 2.25 -20.55
CA ASP A 167 -11.52 2.56 -21.30
C ASP A 167 -11.72 4.07 -21.47
N ALA A 168 -12.18 4.48 -22.65
CA ALA A 168 -12.34 5.90 -23.05
C ALA A 168 -13.77 6.45 -22.97
N GLY A 169 -14.75 5.66 -22.53
CA GLY A 169 -16.17 6.03 -22.64
C GLY A 169 -17.09 5.24 -21.72
N PRO A 170 -18.38 5.61 -21.67
CA PRO A 170 -19.36 4.96 -20.81
C PRO A 170 -19.39 3.46 -21.11
N ALA A 171 -19.59 2.66 -20.06
CA ALA A 171 -19.63 1.21 -20.15
C ALA A 171 -20.50 0.79 -21.35
N PRO A 172 -20.06 -0.17 -22.18
CA PRO A 172 -20.93 -0.74 -23.18
C PRO A 172 -22.23 -1.18 -22.47
N PRO A 173 -23.42 -0.91 -23.06
CA PRO A 173 -24.67 -1.35 -22.47
C PRO A 173 -24.55 -2.84 -22.15
N PRO A 174 -25.13 -3.31 -21.03
CA PRO A 174 -25.10 -4.73 -20.71
C PRO A 174 -25.56 -5.49 -21.95
N ALA A 175 -24.71 -6.40 -22.44
CA ALA A 175 -25.05 -7.19 -23.62
C ALA A 175 -26.48 -7.72 -23.44
N PRO A 176 -27.36 -7.63 -24.45
CA PRO A 176 -28.71 -8.15 -24.32
C PRO A 176 -28.58 -9.58 -23.84
N ARG A 177 -29.17 -9.86 -22.67
CA ARG A 177 -29.23 -11.20 -22.09
C ARG A 177 -29.62 -12.13 -23.24
N ALA A 178 -28.70 -13.00 -23.64
CA ALA A 178 -28.96 -13.94 -24.72
C ALA A 178 -30.32 -14.56 -24.45
N ALA A 179 -31.22 -14.44 -25.43
CA ALA A 179 -32.56 -15.01 -25.34
C ALA A 179 -32.42 -16.46 -24.82
N PRO A 180 -33.28 -16.90 -23.90
CA PRO A 180 -33.18 -18.26 -23.38
C PRO A 180 -33.26 -19.21 -24.58
N SER A 181 -32.17 -19.94 -24.83
CA SER A 181 -32.18 -21.07 -25.74
C SER A 181 -33.35 -21.97 -25.34
N PRO A 182 -34.15 -22.51 -26.28
CA PRO A 182 -35.27 -23.36 -25.93
C PRO A 182 -34.75 -24.55 -25.11
N GLN A 183 -35.13 -24.58 -23.84
CA GLN A 183 -34.84 -25.69 -22.95
C GLN A 183 -35.65 -26.89 -23.44
N VAL A 184 -34.96 -27.87 -24.02
CA VAL A 184 -35.51 -29.21 -24.22
C VAL A 184 -35.68 -29.79 -22.82
N ASN A 185 -36.92 -29.89 -22.39
CA ASN A 185 -37.31 -30.42 -21.09
C ASN A 185 -37.00 -31.93 -21.08
N VAL A 186 -35.84 -32.29 -20.55
CA VAL A 186 -35.54 -33.69 -20.22
C VAL A 186 -35.75 -33.83 -18.72
N ALA A 187 -36.78 -34.60 -18.36
CA ALA A 187 -37.20 -34.87 -17.01
C ALA A 187 -36.03 -35.37 -16.13
N ALA A 188 -35.96 -34.81 -14.93
CA ALA A 188 -34.99 -35.11 -13.89
C ALA A 188 -35.07 -36.57 -13.40
N PRO A 189 -33.95 -37.07 -12.87
CA PRO A 189 -33.98 -37.85 -11.65
C PRO A 189 -33.17 -37.16 -10.53
N GLU A 190 -33.82 -36.95 -9.38
CA GLU A 190 -33.18 -36.82 -8.05
C GLU A 190 -32.55 -38.17 -7.63
N PRO A 191 -31.69 -38.35 -6.58
CA PRO A 191 -31.21 -37.48 -5.48
C PRO A 191 -29.67 -37.71 -5.19
N PRO A 192 -29.02 -37.59 -3.99
CA PRO A 192 -29.37 -37.02 -2.67
C PRO A 192 -28.32 -36.02 -2.07
N ALA A 193 -28.66 -35.52 -0.87
CA ALA A 193 -28.09 -34.41 -0.10
C ALA A 193 -26.59 -34.42 0.25
N ALA A 194 -26.02 -33.22 0.45
CA ALA A 194 -24.68 -32.97 0.99
C ALA A 194 -24.74 -32.04 2.24
N PRO A 195 -23.78 -32.15 3.19
CA PRO A 195 -23.85 -31.63 4.57
C PRO A 195 -23.47 -30.13 4.71
N PRO A 196 -23.68 -29.50 5.89
CA PRO A 196 -23.51 -28.05 6.05
C PRO A 196 -22.03 -27.61 6.15
N PRO A 197 -21.71 -26.35 5.84
CA PRO A 197 -20.33 -25.83 5.93
C PRO A 197 -19.93 -25.49 7.38
N PRO A 198 -18.62 -25.60 7.74
CA PRO A 198 -18.12 -25.20 9.04
C PRO A 198 -17.94 -23.68 9.17
N ALA A 199 -18.05 -23.22 10.42
CA ALA A 199 -18.02 -21.84 10.86
C ALA A 199 -16.69 -21.11 10.55
N ALA A 200 -16.80 -19.86 10.08
CA ALA A 200 -15.69 -18.93 9.99
C ALA A 200 -15.32 -18.40 11.39
N SER A 201 -14.05 -18.59 11.76
CA SER A 201 -13.44 -18.13 13.01
C SER A 201 -12.42 -17.03 12.74
N ALA A 202 -12.43 -16.03 13.63
CA ALA A 202 -11.29 -15.20 14.05
C ALA A 202 -10.71 -14.11 13.10
N ALA A 203 -11.54 -13.17 12.64
CA ALA A 203 -11.06 -11.88 12.08
C ALA A 203 -11.14 -10.69 13.07
N ALA A 204 -11.54 -10.90 14.32
CA ALA A 204 -11.94 -9.81 15.22
C ALA A 204 -10.85 -9.22 16.13
N VAL A 205 -9.57 -9.58 16.00
CA VAL A 205 -8.56 -9.20 17.03
C VAL A 205 -7.61 -8.06 16.63
N ILE A 206 -7.66 -7.53 15.40
CA ILE A 206 -6.63 -6.58 14.93
C ILE A 206 -7.22 -5.19 14.65
N LEU A 207 -7.96 -4.62 15.62
CA LEU A 207 -8.51 -3.26 15.51
C LEU A 207 -8.14 -2.33 16.66
N GLU A 208 -7.33 -2.78 17.63
CA GLU A 208 -7.10 -2.02 18.86
C GLU A 208 -5.65 -1.58 19.11
N GLN A 209 -4.82 -1.42 18.06
CA GLN A 209 -3.42 -1.05 18.28
C GLN A 209 -2.82 -0.11 17.23
N ILE A 210 -3.49 1.00 16.94
CA ILE A 210 -2.83 2.21 16.40
C ILE A 210 -3.42 3.50 17.00
N GLY A 211 -3.10 3.72 18.28
CA GLY A 211 -2.66 5.01 18.84
C GLY A 211 -3.45 6.29 18.54
N ALA A 212 -4.32 6.66 19.49
CA ALA A 212 -4.56 8.07 19.80
C ALA A 212 -3.43 8.60 20.70
N LYS A 213 -2.57 9.48 20.18
CA LYS A 213 -1.85 10.47 21.02
C LYS A 213 -1.89 11.85 20.34
N LYS A 214 -2.56 12.76 21.03
CA LYS A 214 -2.73 14.19 20.76
C LYS A 214 -1.41 14.95 21.00
N PRO A 215 -0.99 15.90 20.14
CA PRO A 215 0.07 16.84 20.52
C PRO A 215 -0.52 18.08 21.19
N GLU A 216 0.14 18.47 22.28
CA GLU A 216 -0.09 19.67 23.09
C GLU A 216 0.58 20.88 22.41
N LYS A 217 -0.07 22.05 22.50
CA LYS A 217 0.37 23.33 21.92
C LYS A 217 1.67 23.84 22.55
N LYS A 218 2.52 24.49 21.76
CA LYS A 218 3.40 25.56 22.26
C LYS A 218 3.41 26.74 21.29
N GLU A 219 3.06 27.88 21.85
CA GLU A 219 2.90 29.20 21.25
C GLU A 219 4.05 30.09 21.73
N THR A 220 4.71 30.80 20.81
CA THR A 220 5.49 32.04 21.06
C THR A 220 5.76 32.69 19.70
N GLU A 221 4.96 33.68 19.29
CA GLU A 221 5.04 35.12 19.58
C GLU A 221 6.11 35.84 18.72
N ALA A 222 5.59 36.63 17.77
CA ALA A 222 6.33 37.57 16.94
C ALA A 222 6.20 38.99 17.53
N LYS A 223 7.32 39.71 17.59
CA LYS A 223 7.41 41.18 17.69
C LYS A 223 8.58 41.59 16.79
N GLU A 224 8.32 42.21 15.64
CA GLU A 224 8.12 43.65 15.46
C GLU A 224 9.32 44.48 15.93
N THR A 225 10.15 44.89 14.97
CA THR A 225 10.91 46.15 15.04
C THR A 225 11.32 46.55 13.61
N GLU A 226 10.54 47.46 13.04
CA GLU A 226 10.98 48.39 12.00
C GLU A 226 10.82 49.80 12.61
N ALA A 227 11.94 50.50 12.84
CA ALA A 227 12.08 51.96 12.83
C ALA A 227 13.32 52.39 13.66
N LYS A 228 14.37 52.83 12.95
CA LYS A 228 15.15 54.06 13.17
C LYS A 228 16.61 53.84 12.75
N GLU A 229 16.98 54.36 11.58
CA GLU A 229 18.19 55.18 11.47
C GLU A 229 18.14 56.02 10.19
N THR A 230 17.55 57.22 10.31
CA THR A 230 17.99 58.37 9.52
C THR A 230 19.03 59.11 10.35
N GLU A 231 20.22 59.23 9.78
CA GLU A 231 21.08 60.42 9.79
C GLU A 231 21.82 60.79 11.10
N ALA A 232 23.15 60.65 11.10
CA ALA A 232 24.06 61.78 11.33
C ALA A 232 25.56 61.44 11.20
N LYS A 233 26.24 62.23 10.35
CA LYS A 233 27.67 62.64 10.38
C LYS A 233 28.71 61.53 10.08
N GLU A 234 29.70 61.73 9.22
CA GLU A 234 30.50 62.90 8.89
C GLU A 234 31.16 62.70 7.51
#